data_AF-A0A2A4B253-F1
#
_entry.id   AF-A0A2A4B253-F1
#
_cell.length_a   1.000
_cell.length_b   1.000
_cell.length_c   1.000
_cell.angle_alpha   90.00
_cell.angle_beta   90.00
_cell.angle_gamma   90.00
#
_symmetry.space_group_name_H-M   'P 1'
#
loop_
_entity.id
_entity.type
_entity.pdbx_description
1 polymer ?
#
loop_
_entity_poly.entity_id
_entity_poly.type
_entity_poly.pdbx_seq_one_letter_code
_entity_poly.pdbx_strand_id
1 'polypeptide(L)'
;MATTRRNANLPLIAAAVGVLAGAAGIAAWTLAARRAPADGHPAPDLARDTPRPSANDRAPEHFRPDPTAAIPPEDREALRPATGPSPSLVEDRGAVRSLP
;
A
#
# COMPACT_ATOMS: atom_id res chain seq x y z
N MET A 1 51.69 -27.95 -23.53
CA MET A 1 50.22 -28.02 -23.49
C MET A 1 49.83 -28.41 -22.06
N ALA A 2 49.50 -27.44 -21.21
CA ALA A 2 49.24 -27.67 -19.79
C ALA A 2 47.74 -27.86 -19.55
N THR A 3 47.34 -29.03 -19.07
CA THR A 3 45.95 -29.35 -18.74
C THR A 3 45.64 -28.92 -17.30
N THR A 4 44.84 -27.86 -17.14
CA THR A 4 44.29 -27.45 -15.83
C THR A 4 43.34 -28.53 -15.31
N ARG A 5 43.73 -29.23 -14.24
CA ARG A 5 42.82 -30.12 -13.50
C ARG A 5 41.79 -29.25 -12.77
N ARG A 6 40.54 -29.24 -13.23
CA ARG A 6 39.42 -28.63 -12.48
C ARG A 6 38.96 -29.59 -11.40
N ASN A 7 38.95 -29.10 -10.16
CA ASN A 7 38.64 -29.83 -8.94
C ASN A 7 37.11 -29.87 -8.79
N ALA A 8 36.51 -31.04 -9.01
CA ALA A 8 35.06 -31.24 -9.01
C ALA A 8 34.35 -30.94 -7.67
N ASN A 9 35.12 -30.73 -6.59
CA ASN A 9 34.59 -30.49 -5.25
C ASN A 9 34.31 -29.00 -4.97
N LEU A 10 34.88 -28.08 -5.76
CA LEU A 10 34.65 -26.64 -5.64
C LEU A 10 33.17 -26.23 -5.71
N PRO A 11 32.35 -26.71 -6.66
CA PRO A 11 30.92 -26.36 -6.68
C PRO A 11 30.15 -26.92 -5.47
N LEU A 12 30.53 -28.09 -4.96
CA LEU A 12 29.87 -28.71 -3.80
C LEU A 12 30.15 -27.91 -2.51
N ILE A 13 31.41 -27.48 -2.34
CA ILE A 13 31.82 -26.64 -1.21
C ILE A 13 31.15 -25.26 -1.31
N ALA A 14 31.10 -24.66 -2.49
CA ALA A 14 30.44 -23.37 -2.70
C ALA A 14 28.93 -23.44 -2.38
N ALA A 15 28.25 -24.51 -2.79
CA ALA A 15 26.84 -24.73 -2.46
C ALA A 15 26.62 -24.90 -0.95
N ALA A 16 27.45 -25.70 -0.27
CA ALA A 16 27.37 -25.91 1.17
C ALA A 16 27.59 -24.61 1.96
N VAL A 17 28.59 -23.80 1.56
CA VAL A 17 28.85 -22.49 2.18
C VAL A 17 27.68 -21.54 1.94
N GLY A 18 27.10 -21.51 0.73
CA GLY A 18 25.94 -20.68 0.42
C GLY A 18 24.72 -21.01 1.29
N VAL A 19 24.42 -22.29 1.48
CA VAL A 19 23.30 -22.74 2.34
C VAL A 19 23.55 -22.39 3.80
N LEU A 20 24.76 -22.63 4.31
CA LEU A 20 25.12 -22.32 5.70
C LEU A 20 25.10 -20.81 5.97
N ALA A 21 25.63 -20.00 5.07
CA ALA A 21 25.60 -18.55 5.19
C ALA A 21 24.16 -18.00 5.12
N GLY A 22 23.33 -18.52 4.23
CA GLY A 22 21.92 -18.15 4.13
C GLY A 22 21.14 -18.48 5.41
N ALA A 23 21.31 -19.69 5.95
CA ALA A 23 20.66 -20.12 7.19
C ALA A 23 21.12 -19.28 8.40
N ALA A 24 22.42 -18.99 8.51
CA ALA A 24 22.96 -18.14 9.56
C ALA A 24 22.42 -16.70 9.46
N GLY A 25 22.29 -16.16 8.25
CA GLY A 25 21.71 -14.83 8.01
C GLY A 25 20.24 -14.74 8.45
N ILE A 26 19.43 -15.74 8.09
CA ILE A 26 18.01 -15.81 8.51
C ILE A 26 17.90 -15.94 10.03
N ALA A 27 18.72 -16.79 10.65
CA ALA A 27 18.75 -16.96 12.10
C ALA A 27 19.16 -15.67 12.82
N ALA A 28 20.18 -14.96 12.32
CA ALA A 28 20.61 -13.69 12.88
C ALA A 28 19.53 -12.60 12.75
N TRP A 29 18.88 -12.49 11.59
CA TRP A 29 17.81 -11.52 11.37
C TRP A 29 16.59 -11.77 12.26
N THR A 30 16.14 -13.02 12.35
CA THR A 30 14.99 -13.38 13.21
C THR A 30 15.29 -13.11 14.69
N LEU A 31 16.53 -13.35 15.14
CA LEU A 31 16.95 -13.04 16.50
C LEU A 31 17.04 -11.53 16.75
N ALA A 32 17.55 -10.76 15.79
CA ALA A 32 17.62 -9.30 15.88
C ALA A 32 16.22 -8.66 15.88
N ALA A 33 15.31 -9.12 15.03
CA ALA A 33 13.93 -8.64 14.98
C ALA A 33 13.17 -8.86 16.29
N ARG A 34 13.44 -9.97 16.99
CA ARG A 34 12.89 -10.26 18.34
C ARG A 34 13.45 -9.35 19.44
N ARG A 35 14.61 -8.73 19.22
CA ARG A 35 15.26 -7.81 20.16
C ARG A 35 15.10 -6.35 19.77
N ALA A 36 14.26 -6.05 18.77
CA ALA A 36 13.95 -4.67 18.43
C ALA A 36 13.45 -3.95 19.69
N PRO A 37 14.03 -2.79 20.06
CA PRO A 37 13.62 -2.06 21.24
C PRO A 37 12.12 -1.71 21.13
N ALA A 38 11.36 -2.03 22.17
CA ALA A 38 9.94 -1.72 22.28
C ALA A 38 9.75 -0.26 22.73
N ASP A 39 10.47 0.67 22.09
CA ASP A 39 10.32 2.09 22.37
C ASP A 39 8.98 2.56 21.76
N GLY A 40 8.05 2.96 22.63
CA GLY A 40 6.71 3.42 22.25
C GLY A 40 5.64 3.04 23.26
N HIS A 41 4.51 3.74 23.24
CA HIS A 41 3.33 3.35 24.02
C HIS A 41 2.64 2.15 23.36
N PRO A 42 2.05 1.25 24.16
CA PRO A 42 1.24 0.18 23.58
C PRO A 42 0.12 0.79 22.72
N ALA A 43 -0.01 0.30 21.48
CA ALA A 43 -1.09 0.65 20.55
C ALA A 43 -2.06 -0.54 20.45
N PRO A 44 -2.90 -0.79 21.48
CA PRO A 44 -3.77 -1.97 21.55
C PRO A 44 -4.81 -2.02 20.42
N ASP A 45 -5.20 -0.86 19.89
CA ASP A 45 -6.09 -0.70 18.74
C ASP A 45 -5.47 -1.19 17.43
N LEU A 46 -4.14 -1.14 17.31
CA LEU A 46 -3.40 -1.58 16.12
C LEU A 46 -2.85 -3.00 16.25
N ALA A 47 -3.08 -3.68 17.38
CA ALA A 47 -2.58 -5.03 17.59
C ALA A 47 -3.10 -5.99 16.49
N ARG A 48 -2.26 -6.95 16.10
CA ARG A 48 -2.52 -7.85 14.97
C ARG A 48 -3.82 -8.65 15.13
N ASP A 49 -4.13 -9.01 16.37
CA ASP A 49 -5.28 -9.83 16.72
C ASP A 49 -6.54 -8.99 17.00
N THR A 50 -6.44 -7.66 16.93
CA THR A 50 -7.58 -6.75 17.10
C THR A 50 -8.47 -6.81 15.85
N PRO A 51 -9.78 -7.10 16.00
CA PRO A 51 -10.72 -7.04 14.89
C PRO A 51 -10.70 -5.64 14.26
N ARG A 52 -10.39 -5.56 12.96
CA ARG A 52 -10.49 -4.31 12.22
C ARG A 52 -11.89 -4.16 11.63
N PRO A 53 -12.45 -2.95 11.60
CA PRO A 53 -13.70 -2.71 10.88
C PRO A 53 -13.53 -3.12 9.41
N SER A 54 -14.48 -3.89 8.91
CA SER A 54 -14.58 -4.26 7.50
C SER A 54 -14.93 -3.02 6.66
N ALA A 55 -14.70 -3.07 5.36
CA ALA A 55 -15.10 -1.99 4.45
C ALA A 55 -16.62 -1.72 4.46
N ASN A 56 -17.42 -2.66 4.96
CA ASN A 56 -18.87 -2.53 5.08
C ASN A 56 -19.31 -2.09 6.48
N ASP A 57 -18.38 -2.03 7.45
CA ASP A 57 -18.69 -1.65 8.81
C ASP A 57 -18.88 -0.13 8.86
N ARG A 58 -20.11 0.29 9.12
CA ARG A 58 -20.40 1.71 9.34
C ARG A 58 -19.70 2.19 10.61
N ALA A 59 -19.23 3.43 10.59
CA ALA A 59 -18.72 4.11 11.78
C ALA A 59 -19.76 4.05 12.93
N PRO A 60 -19.34 4.14 14.21
CA PRO A 60 -20.27 4.26 15.33
C PRO A 60 -21.24 5.43 15.12
N GLU A 61 -22.50 5.31 15.56
CA GLU A 61 -23.58 6.28 15.28
C GLU A 61 -23.17 7.72 15.60
N HIS A 62 -22.45 7.94 16.70
CA HIS A 62 -22.01 9.26 17.17
C HIS A 62 -20.99 9.94 16.25
N PHE A 63 -20.28 9.18 15.42
CA PHE A 63 -19.30 9.67 14.46
C PHE A 63 -19.81 9.66 13.03
N ARG A 64 -21.08 9.31 12.82
CA ARG A 64 -21.71 9.42 11.50
C ARG A 64 -22.06 10.88 11.26
N PRO A 65 -21.69 11.46 10.11
CA PRO A 65 -22.29 12.73 9.68
C PRO A 65 -23.80 12.58 9.66
N ASP A 66 -24.53 13.52 10.26
CA ASP A 66 -25.99 13.54 10.19
C ASP A 66 -26.41 13.84 8.73
N PRO A 67 -27.03 12.89 8.01
CA PRO A 67 -27.42 13.09 6.63
C PRO A 67 -28.62 14.05 6.49
N THR A 68 -29.26 14.40 7.60
CA THR A 68 -30.43 15.28 7.68
C THR A 68 -30.10 16.66 8.23
N ALA A 69 -28.82 16.91 8.56
CA ALA A 69 -28.38 18.20 9.06
C ALA A 69 -28.76 19.31 8.06
N ALA A 70 -29.36 20.39 8.58
CA ALA A 70 -29.76 21.51 7.76
C ALA A 70 -28.53 22.24 7.21
N ILE A 71 -28.54 22.50 5.91
CA ILE A 71 -27.50 23.30 5.24
C ILE A 71 -27.78 24.80 5.47
N PRO A 72 -26.82 25.57 6.01
CA PRO A 72 -26.93 27.01 6.18
C PRO A 72 -27.26 27.72 4.87
N PRO A 73 -28.12 28.76 4.86
CA PRO A 73 -28.51 29.47 3.63
C PRO A 73 -27.34 29.95 2.78
N GLU A 74 -26.28 30.44 3.41
CA GLU A 74 -25.05 30.94 2.79
C GLU A 74 -24.28 29.87 2.01
N ASP A 75 -24.33 28.61 2.46
CA ASP A 75 -23.59 27.50 1.85
C ASP A 75 -24.35 26.83 0.69
N ARG A 76 -25.65 27.11 0.55
CA ARG A 76 -26.50 26.46 -0.47
C ARG A 76 -26.07 26.78 -1.88
N GLU A 77 -25.65 28.01 -2.13
CA GLU A 77 -25.24 28.44 -3.48
C GLU A 77 -23.96 27.72 -3.92
N ALA A 78 -23.03 27.47 -2.99
CA ALA A 78 -21.79 26.75 -3.25
C ALA A 78 -22.02 25.25 -3.53
N LEU A 79 -23.08 24.68 -2.96
CA LEU A 79 -23.46 23.27 -3.16
C LEU A 79 -24.41 23.05 -4.35
N ARG A 80 -24.73 24.10 -5.11
CA ARG A 80 -25.55 23.95 -6.31
C ARG A 80 -24.85 23.02 -7.31
N PRO A 81 -25.55 22.03 -7.90
CA PRO A 81 -24.97 21.19 -8.94
C PRO A 81 -24.35 22.04 -10.04
N ALA A 82 -23.15 21.68 -10.48
CA ALA A 82 -22.50 22.32 -11.62
C ALA A 82 -23.23 21.90 -12.91
N THR A 83 -24.33 22.59 -13.24
CA THR A 83 -25.15 22.32 -14.44
C THR A 83 -24.54 22.88 -15.73
N GLY A 84 -23.30 23.35 -15.68
CA GLY A 84 -22.56 23.78 -16.87
C GLY A 84 -22.15 22.59 -17.74
N PRO A 85 -21.69 22.85 -18.98
CA PRO A 85 -21.09 21.81 -19.80
C PRO A 85 -19.93 21.17 -19.03
N SER A 86 -19.83 19.84 -19.11
CA SER A 86 -18.73 19.12 -18.47
C SER A 86 -17.41 19.69 -18.97
N PRO A 87 -16.47 20.07 -18.09
CA PRO A 87 -15.13 20.42 -18.55
C PRO A 87 -14.53 19.22 -19.29
N SER A 88 -14.22 19.39 -20.57
CA SER A 88 -13.50 18.39 -21.36
C SER A 88 -12.07 18.84 -21.61
N LEU A 89 -11.12 17.92 -21.50
CA LEU A 89 -9.73 18.12 -21.93
C LEU A 89 -9.55 17.86 -23.44
N VAL A 90 -10.62 17.47 -24.12
CA VAL A 90 -10.63 17.10 -25.54
C VAL A 90 -11.58 18.05 -26.24
N GLU A 91 -11.07 18.73 -27.27
CA GLU A 91 -11.86 19.54 -28.20
C GLU A 91 -13.02 18.71 -28.77
N ASP A 92 -14.17 19.34 -29.03
CA ASP A 92 -15.30 18.68 -29.67
C ASP A 92 -14.87 18.03 -30.99
N ARG A 93 -14.89 16.69 -31.05
CA ARG A 93 -14.53 15.88 -32.23
C ARG A 93 -15.46 16.15 -33.42
N GLY A 94 -16.50 16.97 -33.26
CA GLY A 94 -17.35 17.47 -34.34
C GLY A 94 -16.72 18.56 -35.22
N ALA A 95 -15.72 19.31 -34.75
CA ALA A 95 -15.17 20.45 -35.49
C ALA A 95 -14.29 20.08 -36.70
N VAL A 96 -13.85 18.81 -36.81
CA VAL A 96 -12.91 18.33 -37.84
C VAL A 96 -13.56 17.68 -39.06
N ARG A 97 -14.90 17.62 -39.17
CA ARG A 97 -15.57 16.88 -40.26
C ARG A 97 -16.50 17.70 -41.17
N SER A 98 -16.39 19.01 -41.19
CA SER A 98 -17.13 19.83 -42.17
C SER A 98 -16.31 20.99 -42.68
N LEU A 99 -15.38 20.71 -43.58
CA LEU A 99 -15.00 21.65 -44.63
C LEU A 99 -15.31 20.98 -45.98
N PRO A 100 -16.00 21.66 -46.90
CA PRO A 100 -16.43 21.11 -48.18
C PRO A 100 -15.25 20.76 -49.10
#